data_AF-A0A0Q5HRZ8-F1
#
_entry.id   AF-A0A0Q5HRZ8-F1
#
_cell.length_a   1.000
_cell.length_b   1.000
_cell.length_c   1.000
_cell.angle_alpha   90.00
_cell.angle_beta   90.00
_cell.angle_gamma   90.00
#
_symmetry.space_group_name_H-M   'P 1'
#
loop_
_entity.id
_entity.type
_entity.pdbx_description
1 polymer ?
#
loop_
_entity_poly.entity_id
_entity_poly.type
_entity_poly.pdbx_seq_one_letter_code
_entity_poly.pdbx_strand_id
1 'polypeptide(L)' 'MKPFKLIAALPLALALSGCLEVEQHPAWIKGEYAGKEDPRHYQTLFHNDKLSWNAAIVNRNNQQNEYNRANP' A
#
# COMPACT_ATOMS: atom_id res chain seq x y z
N MET A 1 -7.06 24.93 41.79
CA MET A 1 -6.71 25.17 40.37
C MET A 1 -6.22 23.88 39.68
N LYS A 2 -7.07 22.87 39.50
CA LYS A 2 -6.70 21.61 38.82
C LYS A 2 -7.69 21.14 37.75
N PRO A 3 -9.02 21.34 37.84
CA PRO A 3 -9.94 20.82 36.82
C PRO A 3 -9.97 21.68 35.53
N PHE A 4 -9.63 22.97 35.63
CA PHE A 4 -9.72 23.91 34.50
C PHE A 4 -8.74 23.57 33.36
N LYS A 5 -7.57 22.98 33.68
CA LYS A 5 -6.59 22.56 32.67
C LYS A 5 -7.05 21.33 31.88
N LEU A 6 -7.83 20.45 32.51
CA LEU A 6 -8.37 19.25 31.85
C LEU A 6 -9.53 19.60 30.90
N ILE A 7 -10.37 20.57 31.29
CA ILE A 7 -11.50 21.04 30.46
C ILE A 7 -11.01 21.71 29.17
N ALA A 8 -9.90 22.47 29.22
CA ALA A 8 -9.33 23.11 28.04
C ALA A 8 -8.60 22.14 27.09
N ALA A 9 -8.15 20.98 27.57
CA ALA A 9 -7.41 20.00 26.76
C ALA A 9 -8.35 19.07 25.94
N LEU A 10 -9.58 18.85 26.41
CA LEU A 10 -10.56 17.99 25.75
C LEU A 10 -10.94 18.43 24.32
N PRO A 11 -11.26 19.72 24.05
CA PRO A 11 -11.60 20.15 22.69
C PRO A 11 -10.41 20.05 21.73
N LEU A 12 -9.18 20.21 22.23
CA LEU A 12 -7.96 20.04 21.42
C LEU A 12 -7.80 18.59 20.98
N ALA A 13 -7.98 17.62 21.90
CA ALA A 13 -7.89 16.20 21.56
C ALA A 13 -8.95 15.77 20.53
N LEU A 14 -10.18 16.27 20.67
CA LEU A 14 -11.28 15.99 19.73
C LEU A 14 -11.05 16.64 18.35
N ALA A 15 -10.45 17.83 18.32
CA ALA A 15 -10.08 18.48 17.06
C ALA A 15 -8.95 17.75 16.34
N LEU A 16 -7.96 17.21 17.07
CA LEU A 16 -6.86 16.45 16.48
C LEU A 16 -7.30 15.04 16.00
N SER A 17 -8.29 14.41 16.65
CA SER A 17 -8.77 13.09 16.24
C SER A 17 -9.53 13.08 14.90
N GLY A 18 -10.15 14.19 14.52
CA GLY A 18 -10.93 14.29 13.27
C GLY A 18 -10.10 14.47 11.99
N CYS A 19 -8.81 14.80 12.09
CA CYS A 19 -7.98 15.06 10.90
C CYS A 19 -7.41 13.80 10.22
N LEU A 20 -7.59 12.60 10.80
CA LEU A 20 -6.98 11.35 10.31
C LEU A 20 -7.97 10.39 9.63
N GLU A 21 -9.26 10.73 9.54
CA GLU A 21 -10.31 9.86 8.99
C GLU A 21 -10.57 10.08 7.49
N VAL A 22 -9.63 10.68 6.76
CA VAL A 22 -9.71 10.75 5.30
C VAL A 22 -9.18 9.44 4.73
N GLU A 23 -9.87 8.91 3.71
CA GLU A 23 -9.42 7.74 2.97
C GLU A 23 -7.99 7.97 2.44
N GLN A 24 -7.02 7.30 3.06
CA GLN A 24 -5.59 7.58 2.84
C GLN A 24 -5.09 7.05 1.49
N HIS A 25 -5.85 6.15 0.86
CA HIS A 25 -5.54 5.60 -0.44
C HIS A 25 -6.58 6.06 -1.46
N PRO A 26 -6.16 6.53 -2.65
CA PRO A 26 -7.12 6.76 -3.71
C PRO A 26 -7.81 5.45 -4.08
N ALA A 27 -9.13 5.49 -4.25
CA ALA A 27 -9.87 4.32 -4.72
C ALA A 27 -9.36 3.88 -6.10
N TRP A 28 -9.20 2.57 -6.29
CA TRP A 28 -8.90 2.00 -7.59
C TRP A 28 -10.19 1.96 -8.41
N ILE A 29 -10.32 2.87 -9.37
CA ILE A 29 -11.52 3.00 -10.18
C ILE A 29 -11.10 2.86 -11.65
N LYS A 30 -11.67 1.87 -12.34
CA LYS A 30 -11.49 1.65 -13.79
C LYS A 30 -10.02 1.49 -14.24
N GLY A 31 -9.14 0.91 -13.41
CA GLY A 31 -7.72 0.76 -13.77
C GLY A 31 -6.84 1.94 -13.40
N GLU A 32 -7.37 2.91 -12.64
CA GLU A 32 -6.66 4.13 -12.26
C GLU A 32 -6.63 4.31 -10.75
N TYR A 33 -5.54 4.89 -10.26
CA TYR A 33 -5.43 5.44 -8.91
C TYR A 33 -5.36 6.96 -9.02
N ALA A 34 -6.32 7.68 -8.41
CA ALA A 34 -6.38 9.14 -8.43
C ALA A 34 -6.33 9.75 -9.87
N GLY A 35 -6.98 9.09 -10.85
CA GLY A 35 -6.98 9.53 -12.24
C GLY A 35 -5.67 9.31 -13.00
N LYS A 36 -4.73 8.55 -12.41
CA LYS A 36 -3.51 8.08 -13.08
C LYS A 36 -3.67 6.61 -13.40
N GLU A 37 -3.34 6.23 -14.63
CA GLU A 37 -3.26 4.84 -15.04
C GLU A 37 -2.32 4.06 -14.11
N ASP A 38 -2.71 2.84 -13.75
CA ASP A 38 -1.90 1.90 -12.96
C ASP A 38 -1.18 0.92 -13.89
N PRO A 39 0.03 1.26 -14.38
CA PRO A 39 0.71 0.41 -15.33
C PRO A 39 1.20 -0.86 -14.65
N ARG A 40 0.92 -2.00 -15.29
CA ARG A 40 1.35 -3.32 -14.82
C ARG A 40 2.88 -3.41 -14.88
N HIS A 41 3.49 -4.19 -14.00
CA HIS A 41 4.96 -4.36 -13.98
C HIS A 41 5.58 -4.74 -15.33
N TYR A 42 4.89 -5.54 -16.15
CA TYR A 42 5.41 -5.89 -17.47
C TYR A 42 5.51 -4.70 -18.42
N GLN A 43 4.69 -3.66 -18.24
CA GLN A 43 4.71 -2.45 -19.06
C GLN A 43 5.89 -1.54 -18.69
N THR A 44 6.19 -1.41 -17.40
CA THR A 44 7.22 -0.47 -16.88
C THR A 44 8.60 -1.08 -16.74
N LEU A 45 8.71 -2.34 -16.35
CA LEU A 45 10.00 -2.99 -16.05
C LEU A 45 10.44 -3.97 -17.15
N PHE A 46 9.50 -4.51 -17.91
CA PHE A 46 9.76 -5.51 -18.96
C PHE A 46 9.41 -5.00 -20.36
N HIS A 47 9.15 -3.70 -20.54
CA HIS A 47 8.93 -3.08 -21.85
C HIS A 47 7.86 -3.80 -22.71
N ASN A 48 6.76 -4.22 -22.08
CA ASN A 48 5.69 -5.03 -22.66
C ASN A 48 6.02 -6.50 -22.98
N ASP A 49 7.22 -6.98 -22.65
CA ASP A 49 7.56 -8.40 -22.74
C ASP A 49 6.91 -9.20 -21.60
N LYS A 50 5.74 -9.76 -21.92
CA LYS A 50 4.99 -10.60 -20.99
C LYS A 50 5.68 -11.94 -20.71
N LEU A 51 6.48 -12.46 -21.65
CA LEU A 51 7.14 -13.76 -21.44
C LEU A 51 8.26 -13.62 -20.40
N SER A 52 9.11 -12.60 -20.56
CA SER A 52 10.16 -12.28 -19.59
C SER A 52 9.58 -11.93 -18.21
N TRP A 53 8.46 -11.19 -18.15
CA TRP A 53 7.76 -10.95 -16.89
C TRP A 53 7.28 -12.24 -16.23
N ASN A 54 6.65 -13.15 -16.97
CA ASN A 54 6.19 -14.43 -16.42
C ASN A 54 7.36 -15.28 -15.92
N ALA A 55 8.47 -15.34 -16.66
CA ALA A 55 9.68 -16.04 -16.23
C ALA A 55 10.23 -15.49 -14.90
N ALA A 56 10.25 -14.16 -14.73
CA ALA A 56 10.67 -13.52 -13.49
C ALA A 56 9.75 -13.87 -12.31
N ILE A 57 8.43 -13.90 -12.52
CA ILE A 57 7.47 -14.30 -11.49
C ILE A 57 7.66 -15.76 -11.07
N VAL A 58 7.81 -16.68 -12.03
CA VAL A 58 8.05 -18.10 -11.76
C VAL A 58 9.36 -18.30 -10.99
N ASN A 59 10.44 -17.65 -11.43
CA ASN A 59 11.73 -17.72 -10.74
C ASN A 59 11.63 -17.23 -9.29
N ARG A 60 10.96 -16.08 -9.06
CA ARG A 60 10.73 -15.56 -7.70
C ARG A 60 9.93 -16.56 -6.85
N ASN A 61 8.85 -17.13 -7.38
CA ASN A 61 8.04 -18.09 -6.64
C ASN A 61 8.86 -19.34 -6.23
N ASN A 62 9.73 -19.83 -7.12
CA ASN A 62 10.60 -20.96 -6.81
C ASN A 62 11.62 -20.62 -5.71
N GLN A 63 12.19 -19.41 -5.75
CA GLN A 63 13.17 -18.96 -4.75
C GLN A 63 12.54 -18.63 -3.39
N GLN A 64 11.26 -18.25 -3.35
CA GLN A 64 10.54 -17.96 -2.10
C GLN A 64 9.83 -19.19 -1.52
N ASN A 65 9.86 -20.32 -2.21
CA ASN A 65 9.26 -21.55 -1.72
C ASN A 65 10.12 -22.14 -0.59
N GLU A 66 9.70 -21.93 0.66
CA GLU A 66 10.39 -22.45 1.85
C GLU A 66 10.54 -23.98 1.84
N TYR A 67 9.62 -24.74 1.22
CA TYR A 67 9.79 -26.19 1.07
C TYR A 67 11.01 -26.55 0.21
N ASN A 68 11.27 -25.75 -0.83
CA ASN A 68 12.46 -25.93 -1.67
C ASN A 68 13.73 -25.39 -1.00
N ARG A 69 13.62 -24.39 -0.12
CA ARG A 69 14.76 -23.79 0.59
C ARG A 69 15.19 -24.62 1.81
N ALA A 70 14.24 -25.30 2.45
CA ALA A 70 14.47 -26.04 3.69
C ALA A 70 14.75 -27.54 3.49
N ASN A 71 14.68 -28.04 2.24
CA ASN A 71 15.18 -29.37 1.92
C ASN A 71 16.71 -29.29 1.71
N PRO A 72 17.51 -29.98 2.54
CA PRO A 72 18.97 -29.98 2.44
C PRO A 72 19.49 -30.72 1.20
#